data_AF-A0A433A207-F1
#
_entry.id   AF-A0A433A207-F1
#
_cell.length_a   1.000
_cell.length_b   1.000
_cell.length_c   1.000
_cell.angle_alpha   90.00
_cell.angle_beta   90.00
_cell.angle_gamma   90.00
#
_symmetry.space_group_name_H-M   'P 1'
#
loop_
_entity.id
_entity.type
_entity.pdbx_description
1 polymer ?
#
loop_
_entity_poly.entity_id
_entity_poly.type
_entity_poly.pdbx_seq_one_letter_code
_entity_poly.pdbx_strand_id
1 'polypeptide(L)' 'MLEEYDFRNDTINPNLEIDLKPITVIRPYQEKSLSKMFGNGRARSGIIVLPCGAGKTLVGITAACTIKKSCLVLCTS' A
#
# COMPACT_ATOMS: atom_id res chain seq x y z
N MET A 1 16.61 11.81 7.46
CA MET A 1 16.66 10.33 7.48
C MET A 1 15.32 9.86 6.94
N LEU A 2 15.25 9.12 5.83
CA LEU A 2 13.97 8.60 5.32
C LEU A 2 13.53 7.49 6.27
N GLU A 3 12.52 7.74 7.09
CA GLU A 3 11.98 6.77 8.02
C GLU A 3 11.25 5.67 7.22
N GLU A 4 11.85 4.47 7.24
CA GLU A 4 11.20 3.26 6.76
C GLU A 4 10.33 2.70 7.88
N TYR A 5 9.09 2.32 7.56
CA TYR A 5 8.19 1.65 8.47
C TYR A 5 8.34 0.12 8.35
N ASP A 6 8.83 -0.51 9.41
CA ASP A 6 8.92 -1.97 9.53
C ASP A 6 7.61 -2.58 10.04
N PHE A 7 6.61 -2.58 9.17
CA PHE A 7 5.25 -3.03 9.50
C PHE A 7 5.15 -4.51 9.83
N ARG A 8 6.14 -5.34 9.46
CA ARG A 8 6.16 -6.78 9.77
C ARG A 8 6.51 -7.05 11.23
N ASN A 9 7.36 -6.21 11.82
CA ASN A 9 7.81 -6.33 13.20
C ASN A 9 7.07 -5.37 14.15
N ASP A 10 6.12 -4.58 13.64
CA ASP A 10 5.27 -3.74 14.47
C ASP A 10 4.25 -4.60 15.25
N THR A 11 4.56 -4.82 16.52
CA THR A 11 3.72 -5.50 17.51
C THR A 11 2.87 -4.55 18.34
N ILE A 12 3.06 -3.24 18.19
CA ILE A 12 2.32 -2.21 18.93
C ILE A 12 0.92 -2.04 18.32
N ASN A 13 0.86 -1.97 16.99
CA ASN A 13 -0.40 -1.82 16.27
C ASN A 13 -0.98 -3.20 15.90
N PRO A 14 -2.30 -3.44 16.07
CA PRO A 14 -2.91 -4.70 15.69
C PRO A 14 -2.86 -4.91 14.17
N ASN A 15 -2.68 -6.17 13.76
CA ASN A 15 -2.89 -6.56 12.37
C ASN A 15 -4.38 -6.70 12.09
N LEU A 16 -4.81 -6.24 10.92
CA LEU A 16 -6.17 -6.38 10.43
C LEU A 16 -6.24 -7.52 9.41
N GLU A 17 -7.32 -8.30 9.44
CA GLU A 17 -7.62 -9.34 8.45
C GLU A 17 -8.18 -8.70 7.16
N ILE A 18 -7.32 -7.94 6.49
CA ILE A 18 -7.62 -7.28 5.22
C ILE A 18 -6.75 -7.86 4.11
N ASP A 19 -7.39 -8.53 3.16
CA ASP A 19 -6.71 -9.16 2.03
C ASP A 19 -7.44 -8.85 0.73
N LEU A 20 -6.67 -8.77 -0.36
CA LEU A 20 -7.24 -8.66 -1.69
C LEU A 20 -7.93 -9.97 -2.04
N LYS A 21 -9.12 -9.87 -2.64
CA LYS A 21 -9.80 -11.06 -3.18
C LYS A 21 -8.90 -11.70 -4.26
N PRO A 22 -8.77 -13.04 -4.34
CA PRO A 22 -7.91 -13.72 -5.32
C PRO A 22 -8.20 -13.38 -6.78
N ILE A 23 -9.44 -12.98 -7.09
CA ILE A 23 -9.87 -12.54 -8.42
C ILE A 23 -9.30 -11.16 -8.83
N THR A 24 -8.72 -10.42 -7.88
CA THR A 24 -8.20 -9.07 -8.12
C THR A 24 -6.83 -9.17 -8.77
N VAL A 25 -6.73 -8.76 -10.02
CA VAL A 25 -5.47 -8.74 -10.77
C VAL A 25 -4.90 -7.33 -10.78
N ILE A 26 -3.67 -7.19 -10.28
CA ILE A 26 -2.89 -5.95 -10.34
C ILE A 26 -2.21 -5.85 -11.72
N ARG A 27 -2.21 -4.66 -12.32
CA ARG A 27 -1.55 -4.43 -13.61
C ARG A 27 -0.05 -4.16 -13.41
N PRO A 28 0.83 -4.48 -14.38
CA PRO A 28 2.28 -4.35 -14.20
C PRO A 28 2.78 -2.97 -13.74
N TYR A 29 2.15 -1.89 -14.22
CA TYR A 29 2.53 -0.53 -13.83
C TYR A 29 2.14 -0.20 -12.38
N GLN A 30 1.08 -0.82 -11.85
CA GLN A 30 0.65 -0.67 -10.47
C GLN A 30 1.63 -1.40 -9.54
N GLU A 31 2.00 -2.64 -9.86
CA GLU A 31 3.02 -3.40 -9.13
C GLU A 31 4.36 -2.67 -9.12
N LYS A 32 4.78 -2.13 -10.28
CA LYS A 32 6.01 -1.36 -10.39
C LYS A 32 6.00 -0.09 -9.52
N SER A 33 4.84 0.53 -9.34
CA SER A 33 4.72 1.69 -8.44
C SER A 33 4.81 1.27 -6.96
N LEU A 34 4.18 0.15 -6.59
CA LEU A 34 4.21 -0.38 -5.23
C LEU A 34 5.59 -0.91 -4.83
N SER A 35 6.33 -1.54 -5.75
CA SER A 35 7.69 -2.04 -5.48
C SER A 35 8.71 -0.93 -5.22
N LYS A 36 8.37 0.33 -5.51
CA LYS A 36 9.17 1.50 -5.09
C LYS A 36 8.87 1.95 -3.67
N MET A 37 7.66 1.70 -3.17
CA MET A 37 7.27 2.00 -1.78
C MET A 37 7.59 0.85 -0.83
N PHE A 38 7.49 -0.39 -1.29
CA PHE A 38 7.73 -1.58 -0.49
C PHE A 38 9.05 -2.26 -0.88
N GLY A 39 9.91 -2.51 0.09
CA GLY A 39 11.19 -3.20 -0.11
C GLY A 39 11.65 -3.88 1.17
N ASN A 40 12.14 -5.12 1.06
CA ASN A 40 12.64 -5.92 2.20
C ASN A 40 11.65 -6.01 3.38
N GLY A 41 10.35 -6.03 3.11
CA GLY A 41 9.31 -6.09 4.15
C GLY A 41 9.08 -4.77 4.90
N ARG A 42 9.64 -3.67 4.40
CA ARG A 42 9.46 -2.31 4.94
C ARG A 42 8.72 -1.44 3.93
N ALA A 43 8.00 -0.46 4.45
CA ALA A 43 7.33 0.55 3.68
C ALA A 43 8.11 1.87 3.77
N ARG A 44 8.21 2.59 2.67
CA ARG A 44 8.79 3.94 2.61
C ARG A 44 7.68 4.95 2.42
N SER A 45 7.75 6.05 3.18
CA SER A 45 6.91 7.21 2.90
C SER A 45 7.23 7.76 1.51
N GLY A 46 6.20 8.09 0.72
CA GLY A 46 6.38 8.52 -0.66
C GLY A 46 5.07 8.86 -1.37
N ILE A 47 5.20 9.35 -2.60
CA ILE A 47 4.09 9.78 -3.45
C ILE A 47 4.09 8.94 -4.72
N ILE A 48 2.95 8.30 -5.02
CA ILE A 48 2.71 7.65 -6.32
C ILE A 48 1.82 8.56 -7.16
N VAL A 49 2.30 8.97 -8.33
CA VAL A 49 1.53 9.76 -9.30
C VAL A 49 1.04 8.85 -10.42
N LEU A 50 -0.28 8.81 -10.62
CA LEU A 50 -0.93 8.01 -11.67
C LEU A 50 -2.00 8.83 -12.40
N PRO A 51 -2.17 8.65 -13.72
CA PRO A 51 -3.21 9.36 -14.48
C PRO A 51 -4.63 8.97 -14.04
N CYS A 52 -5.62 9.74 -14.49
CA CYS A 52 -7.03 9.35 -14.30
C CYS A 52 -7.32 7.99 -14.95
N GLY A 53 -8.19 7.17 -14.35
CA GLY A 53 -8.50 5.83 -14.85
C GLY A 53 -7.43 4.75 -14.64
N ALA A 54 -6.22 5.08 -14.19
CA ALA A 54 -5.14 4.10 -14.01
C ALA A 54 -5.33 3.11 -12.83
N GLY A 55 -6.32 3.37 -11.96
CA GLY A 55 -6.56 2.55 -10.76
C GLY A 55 -5.85 3.03 -9.50
N LYS A 56 -5.84 4.35 -9.25
CA LYS A 56 -5.29 4.97 -8.02
C LYS A 56 -5.85 4.31 -6.75
N THR A 57 -7.16 4.12 -6.70
CA THR A 57 -7.84 3.48 -5.57
C THR A 57 -7.35 2.05 -5.34
N LEU A 58 -7.19 1.26 -6.40
CA LEU A 58 -6.70 -0.12 -6.30
C LEU A 58 -5.26 -0.17 -5.76
N VAL A 59 -4.40 0.74 -6.20
CA VAL A 59 -3.01 0.84 -5.68
C VAL A 59 -3.01 1.16 -4.19
N GLY A 60 -3.84 2.11 -3.75
CA GLY A 60 -3.98 2.43 -2.32
C GLY A 60 -4.51 1.25 -1.48
N ILE A 61 -5.55 0.56 -1.96
CA ILE A 61 -6.10 -0.64 -1.30
C ILE A 61 -5.03 -1.75 -1.23
N THR A 62 -4.26 -1.95 -2.30
CA THR A 62 -3.19 -2.95 -2.34
C THR A 62 -2.09 -2.62 -1.32
N ALA A 63 -1.71 -1.34 -1.20
CA ALA A 63 -0.78 -0.90 -0.18
C ALA A 63 -1.32 -1.16 1.24
N ALA A 64 -2.60 -0.86 1.49
CA ALA A 64 -3.24 -1.11 2.79
C ALA A 64 -3.27 -2.61 3.13
N CYS A 65 -3.67 -3.47 2.19
CA CYS A 65 -3.65 -4.93 2.36
C CYS A 65 -2.23 -5.50 2.49
N THR A 66 -1.22 -4.83 1.94
CA THR A 66 0.19 -5.25 2.12
C THR A 66 0.69 -4.94 3.54
N ILE A 67 0.32 -3.77 4.07
CA ILE A 67 0.73 -3.33 5.42
C ILE A 67 -0.08 -4.03 6.53
N LYS A 68 -1.35 -4.34 6.26
CA LYS A 68 -2.29 -5.00 7.21
C LYS A 68 -2.48 -4.24 8.53
N LYS A 69 -2.42 -2.92 8.50
CA LYS A 69 -2.70 -2.04 9.65
C LYS A 69 -3.85 -1.10 9.33
N SER A 70 -4.36 -0.41 10.35
CA SER A 70 -5.34 0.67 10.19
C SER A 70 -4.86 1.69 9.15
N CYS A 71 -5.68 1.94 8.15
CA CYS A 71 -5.38 2.84 7.04
C CYS A 71 -6.38 4.00 7.04
N LEU A 72 -5.87 5.24 6.94
CA LEU A 72 -6.68 6.44 6.78
C LEU A 72 -6.61 6.91 5.31
N VAL A 73 -7.77 7.01 4.67
CA VAL A 73 -7.90 7.57 3.33
C VAL A 73 -8.54 8.94 3.45
N LEU A 74 -7.82 9.98 3.04
CA LEU A 74 -8.32 11.35 3.00
C LEU A 74 -8.73 11.72 1.59
N CYS A 75 -10.00 12.06 1.43
CA CYS A 75 -10.58 12.56 0.18
C CYS A 75 -10.98 14.02 0.35
N THR A 76 -10.94 14.80 -0.72
CA THR A 76 -11.36 16.20 -0.72
C THR A 76 -12.86 16.39 -0.92
N SER A 77 -13.58 15.33 -1.29
CA SER A 77 -15.01 15.34 -1.65
C SER A 77 -15.58 13.92 -1.60
#